data_AF-A0A965PKX0-F1
#
_entry.id   AF-A0A965PKX0-F1
#
_cell.length_a   1.000
_cell.length_b   1.000
_cell.length_c   1.000
_cell.angle_alpha   90.00
_cell.angle_beta   90.00
_cell.angle_gamma   90.00
#
_symmetry.space_group_name_H-M   'P 1'
#
loop_
_entity.id
_entity.type
_entity.pdbx_description
1 polymer ?
#
loop_
_entity_poly.entity_id
_entity_poly.type
_entity_poly.pdbx_seq_one_letter_code
_entity_poly.pdbx_strand_id
1 'polypeptide(L)'
;MAGEWIPLDCNLGTKPEVLELVDETGLPIEVVCWRLIQLWSWAALNSSDGTIRATPRRVAAVAGGDEAFWLAVERVGWVSFLNGTLVIAGWDKRFSRAAKARAQAALRACAFRARKSLPQ
;
A
#
# COMPACT_ATOMS: atom_id res chain seq x y z
N MET A 1 5.89 3.44 -22.38
CA MET A 1 5.78 4.30 -21.19
C MET A 1 5.85 3.37 -19.99
N ALA A 2 6.68 3.65 -18.97
CA ALA A 2 6.70 2.82 -17.77
C ALA A 2 5.32 2.93 -17.09
N GLY A 3 4.73 1.79 -16.70
CA GLY A 3 3.44 1.75 -16.01
C GLY A 3 3.48 2.46 -14.66
N GLU A 4 2.31 2.69 -14.09
CA GLU A 4 2.18 3.21 -12.72
C GLU A 4 2.89 2.27 -11.73
N TRP A 5 3.54 2.84 -10.71
CA TRP A 5 4.29 2.07 -9.72
C TRP A 5 3.96 2.55 -8.30
N ILE A 6 4.08 1.63 -7.34
CA ILE A 6 3.93 1.94 -5.91
C ILE A 6 5.18 1.46 -5.16
N PRO A 7 5.67 2.22 -4.16
CA PRO A 7 6.69 1.70 -3.25
C PRO A 7 6.07 0.65 -2.33
N LEU A 8 6.83 -0.42 -2.08
CA LEU A 8 6.46 -1.47 -1.14
C LEU A 8 7.60 -1.67 -0.15
N ASP A 9 7.23 -1.87 1.11
CA ASP A 9 8.20 -2.19 2.15
C ASP A 9 8.57 -3.68 2.05
N CYS A 10 9.86 -3.99 1.99
CA CYS A 10 10.33 -5.39 1.91
C CYS A 10 9.91 -6.24 3.11
N ASN A 11 9.64 -5.60 4.26
CA ASN A 11 9.20 -6.26 5.48
C ASN A 11 7.67 -6.24 5.66
N LEU A 12 6.89 -6.01 4.59
CA LEU A 12 5.43 -5.94 4.70
C LEU A 12 4.83 -7.16 5.43
N GLY A 13 5.26 -8.37 5.07
CA GLY A 13 4.77 -9.60 5.68
C GLY A 13 5.18 -9.83 7.13
N THR A 14 6.08 -9.02 7.68
CA THR A 14 6.51 -9.11 9.09
C THR A 14 6.10 -7.88 9.91
N LYS A 15 5.27 -7.00 9.34
CA LYS A 15 4.71 -5.88 10.09
C LYS A 15 3.68 -6.36 11.11
N PRO A 16 3.68 -5.83 12.34
CA PRO A 16 2.73 -6.22 13.38
C PRO A 16 1.28 -6.19 12.90
N GLU A 17 0.89 -5.16 12.15
CA GLU A 17 -0.47 -4.98 11.64
C GLU A 17 -0.87 -6.02 10.60
N VAL A 18 0.12 -6.61 9.90
CA VAL A 18 -0.12 -7.70 8.93
C VAL A 18 -0.15 -9.05 9.64
N LEU A 19 0.69 -9.25 10.66
CA LEU A 19 0.66 -10.45 11.49
C LEU A 19 -0.66 -10.55 12.26
N GLU A 20 -1.15 -9.43 12.80
CA GLU A 20 -2.46 -9.36 13.47
C GLU A 20 -3.61 -9.73 12.50
N LEU A 21 -3.52 -9.32 11.23
CA LEU A 21 -4.48 -9.76 10.20
C LEU A 21 -4.42 -11.26 9.93
N VAL A 22 -3.24 -11.86 9.94
CA VAL A 22 -3.09 -13.32 9.78
C VAL A 22 -3.73 -14.05 10.95
N ASP A 23 -3.47 -13.59 12.18
CA ASP A 23 -4.04 -14.18 13.40
C ASP A 23 -5.57 -14.05 13.41
N GLU A 24 -6.09 -12.90 12.99
CA GLU A 24 -7.53 -12.63 12.98
C GLU A 24 -8.28 -13.37 11.86
N THR A 25 -7.70 -13.44 10.67
CA THR A 25 -8.41 -13.99 9.49
C THR A 25 -8.11 -15.46 9.24
N GLY A 26 -7.04 -16.00 9.85
CA GLY A 26 -6.53 -17.35 9.58
C GLY A 26 -6.00 -17.53 8.15
N LEU A 27 -5.83 -16.45 7.39
CA LEU A 27 -5.38 -16.52 6.01
C LEU A 27 -3.84 -16.58 5.93
N PRO A 28 -3.29 -17.27 4.93
CA PRO A 28 -1.85 -17.26 4.69
C PRO A 28 -1.31 -15.84 4.47
N ILE A 29 -0.11 -15.57 4.99
CA ILE A 29 0.54 -14.25 4.96
C ILE A 29 0.66 -13.69 3.54
N GLU A 30 0.93 -14.55 2.56
CA GLU A 30 1.04 -14.20 1.15
C GLU A 30 -0.30 -13.71 0.57
N VAL A 31 -1.41 -14.28 1.02
CA VAL A 31 -2.76 -13.86 0.60
C VAL A 31 -3.07 -12.49 1.18
N VAL A 32 -2.78 -12.28 2.48
CA VAL A 32 -2.98 -10.98 3.14
C VAL A 32 -2.15 -9.89 2.45
N CYS A 33 -0.85 -10.14 2.25
CA CYS A 33 0.06 -9.20 1.59
C CYS A 33 -0.40 -8.86 0.18
N TRP A 34 -0.79 -9.87 -0.62
CA TRP A 34 -1.23 -9.65 -1.99
C TRP A 34 -2.50 -8.81 -2.08
N ARG A 35 -3.48 -9.04 -1.19
CA ARG A 35 -4.71 -8.23 -1.13
C ARG A 35 -4.42 -6.77 -0.79
N LEU A 36 -3.51 -6.51 0.15
CA LEU A 36 -3.09 -5.14 0.48
C LEU A 36 -2.41 -4.44 -0.72
N ILE A 37 -1.54 -5.17 -1.43
CA ILE A 37 -0.87 -4.65 -2.65
C ILE A 37 -1.90 -4.34 -3.74
N GLN A 38 -2.92 -5.18 -3.92
CA GLN A 38 -3.99 -4.95 -4.90
C GLN A 38 -4.82 -3.72 -4.55
N LEU A 39 -5.16 -3.54 -3.27
CA LEU A 39 -5.84 -2.32 -2.80
C LEU A 39 -5.01 -1.07 -3.12
N TRP A 40 -3.71 -1.06 -2.79
CA TRP A 40 -2.87 0.13 -3.02
C TRP A 40 -2.61 0.40 -4.49
N SER A 41 -2.48 -0.65 -5.30
CA SER A 41 -2.32 -0.53 -6.75
C SER A 41 -3.57 0.09 -7.38
N TRP A 42 -4.75 -0.39 -6.97
CA TRP A 42 -6.02 0.19 -7.40
C TRP A 42 -6.16 1.65 -6.93
N ALA A 43 -5.80 1.94 -5.68
CA ALA A 43 -5.90 3.29 -5.14
C ALA A 43 -4.94 4.28 -5.82
N ALA A 44 -3.71 3.86 -6.13
CA ALA A 44 -2.73 4.68 -6.84
C ALA A 44 -3.22 5.14 -8.23
N LEU A 45 -4.11 4.38 -8.86
CA LEU A 45 -4.71 4.72 -10.15
C LEU A 45 -5.98 5.57 -10.04
N ASN A 46 -6.65 5.54 -8.89
CA ASN A 46 -8.00 6.11 -8.72
C ASN A 46 -8.08 7.24 -7.69
N SER A 47 -6.96 7.60 -7.04
CA SER A 47 -6.91 8.66 -6.03
C SER A 47 -5.57 9.41 -6.06
N SER A 48 -5.63 10.71 -5.79
CA SER A 48 -4.47 11.57 -5.58
C SER A 48 -4.10 11.74 -4.11
N ASP A 49 -5.05 11.53 -3.19
CA ASP A 49 -4.96 11.86 -1.76
C ASP A 49 -5.22 10.66 -0.83
N GLY A 50 -5.44 9.47 -1.40
CA GLY A 50 -5.69 8.24 -0.65
C GLY A 50 -7.13 8.11 -0.16
N THR A 51 -8.00 9.02 -0.59
CA THR A 51 -9.43 8.99 -0.31
C THR A 51 -10.18 8.51 -1.56
N ILE A 52 -11.03 7.50 -1.40
CA ILE A 52 -11.79 6.88 -2.50
C ILE A 52 -13.21 6.61 -2.05
N ARG A 53 -14.21 6.82 -2.92
CA ARG A 53 -15.58 6.35 -2.67
C ARG A 53 -15.65 4.83 -2.80
N ALA A 54 -15.44 4.13 -1.70
CA ALA A 54 -15.50 2.67 -1.64
C ALA A 54 -16.07 2.18 -0.31
N THR A 55 -16.89 1.14 -0.42
CA THR A 55 -17.31 0.32 0.71
C THR A 55 -16.40 -0.90 0.82
N PRO A 56 -16.35 -1.59 1.98
CA PRO A 56 -15.64 -2.86 2.12
C PRO A 56 -15.98 -3.88 1.01
N ARG A 57 -17.27 -3.99 0.64
CA ARG A 57 -17.72 -4.80 -0.51
C ARG A 57 -17.11 -4.38 -1.85
N ARG A 58 -16.97 -3.07 -2.11
CA ARG A 58 -16.31 -2.58 -3.35
C ARG A 58 -14.83 -2.94 -3.35
N VAL A 59 -14.16 -2.84 -2.20
CA VAL A 59 -12.76 -3.23 -2.08
C VAL A 59 -12.59 -4.73 -2.33
N ALA A 60 -13.49 -5.56 -1.80
CA ALA A 60 -13.50 -7.01 -2.08
C ALA A 60 -13.60 -7.32 -3.58
N ALA A 61 -14.39 -6.57 -4.33
CA ALA A 61 -14.53 -6.76 -5.78
C ALA A 61 -13.25 -6.41 -6.57
N VAL A 62 -12.45 -5.45 -6.12
CA VAL A 62 -11.25 -4.97 -6.85
C VAL A 62 -9.94 -5.58 -6.35
N ALA A 63 -9.88 -5.93 -5.06
CA ALA A 63 -8.67 -6.41 -4.40
C ALA A 63 -8.80 -7.83 -3.82
N GLY A 64 -9.97 -8.47 -3.99
CA GLY A 64 -10.26 -9.80 -3.49
C GLY A 64 -10.61 -9.84 -2.01
N GLY A 65 -10.84 -11.05 -1.49
CA GLY A 65 -11.34 -11.25 -0.14
C GLY A 65 -12.85 -11.00 -0.03
N ASP A 66 -13.31 -10.83 1.19
CA ASP A 66 -14.71 -10.58 1.53
C ASP A 66 -14.84 -9.34 2.41
N GLU A 67 -16.08 -9.01 2.80
CA GLU A 67 -16.35 -7.83 3.61
C GLU A 67 -15.69 -7.91 5.00
N ALA A 68 -15.69 -9.10 5.60
CA ALA A 68 -15.10 -9.35 6.90
C ALA A 68 -13.58 -9.11 6.90
N PHE A 69 -12.89 -9.53 5.85
CA PHE A 69 -11.46 -9.24 5.66
C PHE A 69 -11.19 -7.75 5.64
N TRP A 70 -11.94 -6.95 4.89
CA TRP A 70 -11.69 -5.51 4.80
C TRP A 70 -12.05 -4.76 6.09
N LEU A 71 -13.04 -5.24 6.85
CA LEU A 71 -13.32 -4.74 8.20
C LEU A 71 -12.20 -5.10 9.20
N ALA A 72 -11.54 -6.25 9.05
CA ALA A 72 -10.32 -6.57 9.80
C ALA A 72 -9.17 -5.61 9.42
N VAL A 73 -8.99 -5.33 8.12
CA VAL A 73 -7.97 -4.37 7.62
C VAL A 73 -8.20 -2.96 8.17
N GLU A 74 -9.45 -2.55 8.37
CA GLU A 74 -9.78 -1.31 9.06
C GLU A 74 -9.36 -1.32 10.53
N ARG A 75 -9.64 -2.42 11.26
CA ARG A 75 -9.33 -2.54 12.69
C ARG A 75 -7.83 -2.46 12.99
N VAL A 76 -7.00 -3.06 12.13
CA VAL A 76 -5.52 -2.96 12.26
C VAL A 76 -4.95 -1.64 11.75
N GLY A 77 -5.79 -0.71 11.28
CA GLY A 77 -5.40 0.67 10.98
C GLY A 77 -4.77 0.90 9.60
N TRP A 78 -4.90 -0.04 8.65
CA TRP A 78 -4.43 0.19 7.28
C TRP A 78 -5.36 1.13 6.50
N VAL A 79 -6.64 1.08 6.81
CA VAL A 79 -7.69 1.85 6.17
C VAL A 79 -8.73 2.31 7.18
N SER A 80 -9.57 3.26 6.80
CA SER A 80 -10.81 3.59 7.50
C SER A 80 -11.96 3.73 6.51
N PHE A 81 -13.11 3.18 6.86
CA PHE A 81 -14.35 3.30 6.12
C PHE A 81 -15.31 4.23 6.88
N LEU A 82 -15.64 5.37 6.28
CA LEU A 82 -16.60 6.32 6.85
C LEU A 82 -17.57 6.78 5.76
N ASN A 83 -18.87 6.57 5.98
CA ASN A 83 -19.94 7.05 5.10
C ASN A 83 -19.75 6.67 3.61
N GLY A 84 -19.26 5.45 3.34
CA GLY A 84 -19.01 4.96 1.98
C GLY A 84 -17.73 5.51 1.34
N THR A 85 -16.88 6.15 2.13
CA THR A 85 -15.54 6.60 1.76
C THR A 85 -14.50 5.72 2.45
N LEU A 86 -13.52 5.27 1.68
CA LEU A 86 -12.31 4.61 2.12
C LEU A 86 -11.18 5.63 2.21
N VAL A 87 -10.46 5.64 3.32
CA VAL A 87 -9.25 6.44 3.53
C VAL A 87 -8.07 5.51 3.81
N ILE A 88 -6.99 5.63 3.05
CA ILE A 88 -5.78 4.81 3.23
C ILE A 88 -4.81 5.50 4.20
N ALA A 89 -4.45 4.80 5.28
CA ALA A 89 -3.54 5.34 6.29
C ALA A 89 -2.14 5.61 5.72
N GLY A 90 -1.56 6.77 6.06
CA GLY A 90 -0.19 7.13 5.67
C GLY A 90 0.03 7.36 4.18
N TRP A 91 -1.02 7.72 3.43
CA TRP A 91 -0.95 8.00 1.98
C TRP A 91 0.17 8.98 1.62
N ASP A 92 0.23 10.13 2.29
CA ASP A 92 1.21 11.17 1.98
C ASP A 92 2.66 10.75 2.15
N LYS A 93 2.90 9.78 3.04
CA LYS A 93 4.24 9.24 3.29
C LYS A 93 4.65 8.20 2.24
N ARG A 94 3.70 7.45 1.67
CA ARG A 94 3.97 6.27 0.85
C ARG A 94 3.60 6.43 -0.62
N PHE A 95 2.39 6.91 -0.91
CA PHE A 95 1.79 6.79 -2.24
C PHE A 95 1.59 8.12 -2.96
N SER A 96 1.65 9.25 -2.24
CA SER A 96 1.52 10.57 -2.86
C SER A 96 2.57 10.82 -3.94
N ARG A 97 2.24 11.71 -4.88
CA ARG A 97 3.19 12.15 -5.91
C ARG A 97 4.48 12.72 -5.30
N ALA A 98 4.36 13.43 -4.19
CA ALA A 98 5.50 13.96 -3.45
C ALA A 98 6.35 12.84 -2.80
N ALA A 99 5.74 11.79 -2.25
CA ALA A 99 6.46 10.62 -1.76
C ALA A 99 7.24 9.91 -2.88
N LYS A 100 6.58 9.67 -4.02
CA LYS A 100 7.21 9.06 -5.20
C LYS A 100 8.38 9.90 -5.72
N ALA A 101 8.23 11.22 -5.79
CA ALA A 101 9.29 12.12 -6.19
C ALA A 101 10.49 12.08 -5.23
N ARG A 102 10.24 12.05 -3.92
CA ARG A 102 11.29 11.89 -2.90
C ARG A 102 12.03 10.56 -3.03
N ALA A 103 11.31 9.46 -3.25
CA ALA A 103 11.91 8.15 -3.47
C ALA A 103 12.80 8.12 -4.72
N GLN A 104 12.34 8.68 -5.84
CA GLN A 104 13.15 8.78 -7.06
C GLN A 104 14.38 9.67 -6.89
N ALA A 105 14.25 10.79 -6.17
CA ALA A 105 15.38 11.66 -5.85
C ALA A 105 16.43 10.92 -5.01
N ALA A 106 16.01 10.16 -4.00
CA ALA A 106 16.91 9.34 -3.20
C ALA A 106 17.65 8.29 -4.04
N LEU A 107 16.95 7.58 -4.93
CA LEU A 107 17.56 6.61 -5.87
C LEU A 107 18.61 7.28 -6.78
N ARG A 108 18.29 8.45 -7.35
CA ARG A 108 19.23 9.22 -8.18
C ARG A 108 20.46 9.66 -7.38
N ALA A 109 20.28 10.10 -6.14
CA ALA A 109 21.38 10.48 -5.27
C ALA A 109 22.30 9.29 -4.91
N CYS A 110 21.72 8.13 -4.60
CA CYS A 110 22.47 6.89 -4.37
C CYS A 110 23.28 6.48 -5.60
N ALA A 111 22.66 6.47 -6.78
CA ALA A 111 23.35 6.14 -8.04
C ALA A 111 24.51 7.11 -8.35
N PHE A 112 24.29 8.41 -8.13
CA PHE A 112 25.33 9.42 -8.30
C PHE A 112 26.53 9.19 -7.36
N ARG A 113 26.28 8.89 -6.08
CA ARG A 113 27.33 8.59 -5.09
C ARG A 113 28.10 7.33 -5.45
N ALA A 114 27.41 6.27 -5.85
CA ALA A 114 28.02 5.01 -6.27
C ALA A 114 28.95 5.19 -7.48
N ARG A 115 28.54 6.03 -8.46
CA ARG A 115 29.40 6.35 -9.62
C ARG A 115 30.66 7.11 -9.22
N LYS A 116 30.58 7.99 -8.20
CA LYS A 116 31.73 8.76 -7.72
C LYS A 116 32.73 7.90 -6.92
N SER A 117 32.29 6.80 -6.31
CA SER A 117 33.15 5.90 -5.55
C SER A 117 33.90 4.85 -6.37
N LEU A 118 33.67 4.77 -7.69
CA LEU A 118 34.43 3.88 -8.56
C LEU A 118 35.80 4.50 -8.87
N PRO A 119 36.93 3.78 -8.66
CA PRO A 119 38.23 4.24 -9.12
C PRO A 119 38.24 4.36 -10.66
N GLN A 120 38.87 5.42 -11.18
CA GLN A 120 39.01 5.65 -12.63
C GLN A 120 39.98 4.67 -13.27
#